data_AF-A0A534RP97-F1
#
_entry.id   AF-A0A534RP97-F1
#
_cell.length_a   1.000
_cell.length_b   1.000
_cell.length_c   1.000
_cell.angle_alpha   90.00
_cell.angle_beta   90.00
_cell.angle_gamma   90.00
#
_symmetry.space_group_name_H-M   'P 1'
#
loop_
_entity.id
_entity.type
_entity.pdbx_description
1 polymer ?
#
loop_
_entity_poly.entity_id
_entity_poly.type
_entity_poly.pdbx_seq_one_letter_code
_entity_poly.pdbx_strand_id
1 'polypeptide(L)'
;MGLPCAKAGLESRSSSAPVGPVASNPEANATRSARRGRVMRYSTGVPAPPARLSHSQGPSRLVVSAVLLALTVVLPTCVAWSEDASPAAVRHALDAILTCERPDGGWTYVCDPPGGPYGAVTWPLVRARRIAGPLGLDDWDVVVLRSPGTPLAGLVLLDGWQRSKDPRYLAAARRTGDLLLALQLRSGGWFSEVPVHGTTPTIWFRAIAHWATLDDDVTPGVVRFLLALFAQTGDATYRRGAERGLELLLAAQLPSGAWPLTWRPRWARALVPTFEDLASTNDAATAGPITALIAGWRVLGRPDLLVAARRGGEWLAQAQGAASQAGWAQQLDPEDRPAPGRRFELAAFASWESREMIDALL
;
A
#
# COMPACT_ATOMS: atom_id res chain seq x y z
N MET A 1 22.33 31.91 21.64
CA MET A 1 21.79 33.26 21.34
C MET A 1 20.73 33.06 20.26
N GLY A 2 19.42 33.01 20.48
CA GLY A 2 18.58 33.78 21.40
C GLY A 2 17.84 34.89 20.61
N LEU A 3 16.72 34.53 19.94
CA LEU A 3 15.43 35.23 19.68
C LEU A 3 15.37 36.80 19.69
N PRO A 4 14.44 37.47 18.95
CA PRO A 4 13.01 37.26 19.19
C PRO A 4 11.98 37.46 18.05
N CYS A 5 10.81 36.85 18.32
CA CYS A 5 9.48 37.11 17.78
C CYS A 5 9.00 38.56 17.98
N ALA A 6 8.07 38.99 17.12
CA ALA A 6 7.06 40.01 17.45
C ALA A 6 5.67 39.52 17.06
N LYS A 7 4.72 39.66 18.00
CA LYS A 7 3.28 39.44 17.89
C LYS A 7 2.55 40.78 17.92
N ALA A 8 1.33 40.74 17.37
CA ALA A 8 0.11 41.47 17.75
C ALA A 8 -0.22 42.82 17.09
N GLY A 9 -1.49 42.94 16.72
CA GLY A 9 -2.18 44.18 16.36
C GLY A 9 -3.52 43.96 15.67
N LEU A 10 -4.55 43.51 16.41
CA LEU A 10 -5.96 43.65 16.04
C LEU A 10 -6.41 45.08 16.38
N GLU A 11 -7.07 45.77 15.44
CA GLU A 11 -8.02 46.84 15.77
C GLU A 11 -9.28 46.72 14.91
N SER A 12 -10.41 46.79 15.62
CA SER A 12 -11.78 46.76 15.16
C SER A 12 -12.29 48.15 14.78
N ARG A 13 -13.14 48.26 13.76
CA ARG A 13 -14.20 49.28 13.71
C ARG A 13 -15.53 48.68 13.26
N SER A 14 -16.54 48.90 14.09
CA SER A 14 -17.95 48.55 13.91
C SER A 14 -18.71 49.66 13.16
N SER A 15 -19.72 49.26 12.38
CA SER A 15 -20.96 50.05 12.22
C SER A 15 -22.15 49.11 11.97
N SER A 16 -23.05 49.10 12.95
CA SER A 16 -24.48 48.73 13.03
C SER A 16 -25.34 49.15 11.81
N ALA A 17 -26.52 48.61 11.47
CA ALA A 17 -27.47 47.58 11.98
C ALA A 17 -28.65 47.47 10.93
N PRO A 18 -29.85 46.94 11.23
CA PRO A 18 -30.24 45.54 11.49
C PRO A 18 -31.41 45.05 10.59
N VAL A 19 -31.62 43.72 10.48
CA VAL A 19 -32.96 43.13 10.24
C VAL A 19 -33.08 41.85 11.06
N GLY A 20 -34.16 41.75 11.85
CA GLY A 20 -34.43 40.70 12.83
C GLY A 20 -34.94 39.37 12.25
N PRO A 21 -35.26 38.40 13.14
CA PRO A 21 -35.32 36.98 12.81
C PRO A 21 -36.73 36.50 12.46
N VAL A 22 -36.80 35.49 11.58
CA VAL A 22 -38.01 34.66 11.42
C VAL A 22 -37.67 33.26 11.88
N ALA A 23 -38.30 32.86 12.98
CA ALA A 23 -38.39 31.48 13.43
C ALA A 23 -39.64 30.83 12.82
N SER A 24 -39.54 29.59 12.38
CA SER A 24 -40.70 28.68 12.29
C SER A 24 -40.25 27.23 12.49
N ASN A 25 -40.95 26.58 13.41
CA ASN A 25 -40.74 25.28 14.03
C ASN A 25 -40.84 24.07 13.05
N PRO A 26 -40.38 22.87 13.50
CA PRO A 26 -40.45 21.61 12.77
C PRO A 26 -41.77 20.87 13.06
N GLU A 27 -42.36 20.26 12.03
CA GLU A 27 -43.14 19.00 12.04
C GLU A 27 -43.96 18.88 10.75
N ALA A 28 -44.25 17.62 10.35
CA ALA A 28 -45.12 17.18 9.25
C ALA A 28 -44.51 17.12 7.83
N ASN A 29 -43.90 15.97 7.50
CA ASN A 29 -44.53 15.01 6.60
C ASN A 29 -43.72 13.71 6.48
N ALA A 30 -44.18 12.69 7.21
CA ALA A 30 -43.90 11.30 6.89
C ALA A 30 -44.92 10.83 5.82
N THR A 31 -44.46 10.32 4.68
CA THR A 31 -44.83 8.98 4.17
C THR A 31 -44.29 8.68 2.76
N ARG A 32 -43.80 7.44 2.62
CA ARG A 32 -43.71 6.60 1.42
C ARG A 32 -42.65 6.92 0.34
N SER A 33 -41.51 6.24 0.46
CA SER A 33 -41.08 5.26 -0.56
C SER A 33 -40.02 4.31 0.01
N ALA A 34 -40.48 3.22 0.62
CA ALA A 34 -39.62 2.10 1.01
C ALA A 34 -39.30 1.26 -0.23
N ARG A 35 -38.18 1.52 -0.91
CA ARG A 35 -37.53 0.51 -1.76
C ARG A 35 -36.59 -0.30 -0.87
N ARG A 36 -37.01 -1.53 -0.56
CA ARG A 36 -36.20 -2.56 0.10
C ARG A 36 -34.85 -2.67 -0.61
N GLY A 37 -33.78 -2.19 0.04
CA GLY A 37 -32.41 -2.52 -0.33
C GLY A 37 -32.21 -4.01 -0.13
N ARG A 38 -31.90 -4.71 -1.22
CA ARG A 38 -31.47 -6.11 -1.17
C ARG A 38 -30.05 -6.11 -0.59
N VAL A 39 -29.91 -6.44 0.69
CA VAL A 39 -28.61 -6.75 1.30
C VAL A 39 -28.05 -7.96 0.55
N MET A 40 -27.05 -7.74 -0.30
CA MET A 40 -26.29 -8.84 -0.92
C MET A 40 -25.47 -9.49 0.19
N ARG A 41 -25.76 -10.76 0.46
CA ARG A 41 -24.95 -11.59 1.37
C ARG A 41 -23.65 -11.94 0.65
N TYR A 42 -22.53 -11.52 1.23
CA TYR A 42 -21.22 -12.09 0.88
C TYR A 42 -21.18 -13.54 1.38
N SER A 43 -20.86 -14.48 0.51
CA SER A 43 -20.78 -15.89 0.85
C SER A 43 -19.48 -16.18 1.62
N THR A 44 -19.52 -16.08 2.96
CA THR A 44 -18.46 -16.60 3.84
C THR A 44 -18.76 -18.07 4.13
N GLY A 45 -18.39 -18.97 3.22
CA GLY A 45 -18.50 -20.41 3.45
C GLY A 45 -17.49 -20.88 4.49
N VAL A 46 -17.83 -20.79 5.78
CA VAL A 46 -17.04 -21.36 6.89
C VAL A 46 -17.99 -22.01 7.91
N PRO A 47 -17.84 -23.30 8.25
CA PRO A 47 -18.64 -23.95 9.28
C PRO A 47 -18.23 -23.47 10.69
N ALA A 48 -19.21 -23.42 11.61
CA ALA A 48 -19.04 -22.96 12.98
C ALA A 48 -18.05 -23.84 13.79
N PRO A 49 -17.26 -23.27 14.71
CA PRO A 49 -16.36 -24.04 15.57
C PRO A 49 -17.14 -24.85 16.63
N PRO A 50 -16.65 -26.04 17.04
CA PRO A 50 -17.28 -26.82 18.10
C PRO A 50 -17.13 -26.15 19.49
N ALA A 51 -18.07 -26.47 20.36
CA ALA A 51 -18.32 -25.86 21.67
C ALA A 51 -17.17 -25.98 22.68
N ARG A 52 -17.09 -24.97 23.56
CA ARG A 52 -16.21 -24.89 24.74
C ARG A 52 -16.33 -26.12 25.63
N LEU A 53 -15.20 -26.72 26.00
CA LEU A 53 -15.12 -27.66 27.11
C LEU A 53 -15.02 -26.89 28.43
N SER A 54 -15.90 -27.25 29.35
CA SER A 54 -16.08 -26.67 30.68
C SER A 54 -14.97 -27.07 31.65
N HIS A 55 -14.61 -26.14 32.54
CA HIS A 55 -13.82 -26.37 33.73
C HIS A 55 -14.38 -27.51 34.60
N SER A 56 -13.49 -28.39 35.10
CA SER A 56 -13.71 -29.18 36.30
C SER A 56 -12.63 -28.83 37.33
N GLN A 57 -13.06 -28.32 38.49
CA GLN A 57 -12.22 -28.15 39.67
C GLN A 57 -12.06 -29.49 40.43
N GLY A 58 -10.89 -29.72 41.00
CA GLY A 58 -10.58 -30.79 41.95
C GLY A 58 -9.27 -30.51 42.69
N PRO A 59 -9.08 -30.98 43.93
CA PRO A 59 -8.47 -30.17 44.99
C PRO A 59 -6.96 -30.36 45.21
N SER A 60 -6.39 -29.27 45.71
CA SER A 60 -5.18 -29.04 46.51
C SER A 60 -4.32 -30.24 46.92
N ARG A 61 -3.04 -30.23 46.48
CA ARG A 61 -1.91 -30.63 47.32
C ARG A 61 -0.75 -29.66 47.13
N LEU A 62 -0.52 -28.86 48.16
CA LEU A 62 0.68 -28.05 48.36
C LEU A 62 1.88 -29.00 48.50
N VAL A 63 2.79 -28.96 47.52
CA VAL A 63 4.17 -29.41 47.69
C VAL A 63 5.04 -28.19 47.44
N VAL A 64 5.58 -27.65 48.53
CA VAL A 64 6.57 -26.58 48.50
C VAL A 64 7.88 -27.20 48.03
N SER A 65 8.18 -27.07 46.74
CA SER A 65 9.53 -27.29 46.22
C SER A 65 10.13 -25.92 45.92
N ALA A 66 11.07 -25.51 46.77
CA ALA A 66 11.88 -24.33 46.58
C ALA A 66 12.77 -24.51 45.33
N VAL A 67 12.30 -24.00 44.19
CA VAL A 67 13.14 -23.81 43.01
C VAL A 67 13.80 -22.44 43.16
N LEU A 68 15.12 -22.46 43.41
CA LEU A 68 15.99 -21.30 43.26
C LEU A 68 15.90 -20.82 41.81
N LEU A 69 15.01 -19.86 41.56
CA LEU A 69 15.02 -19.06 40.34
C LEU A 69 16.28 -18.19 40.40
N ALA A 70 17.37 -18.68 39.79
CA ALA A 70 18.46 -17.80 39.41
C ALA A 70 17.88 -16.79 38.41
N LEU A 71 17.58 -15.59 38.90
CA LEU A 71 17.41 -14.39 38.11
C LEU A 71 18.69 -14.17 37.31
N THR A 72 18.77 -14.80 36.15
CA THR A 72 19.55 -14.22 35.07
C THR A 72 18.83 -12.94 34.72
N VAL A 73 19.30 -11.84 35.28
CA VAL A 73 19.07 -10.52 34.72
C VAL A 73 19.65 -10.63 33.31
N VAL A 74 18.81 -10.95 32.34
CA VAL A 74 19.05 -10.61 30.95
C VAL A 74 19.00 -9.09 30.98
N LEU A 75 20.15 -8.49 31.27
CA LEU A 75 20.38 -7.09 30.94
C LEU A 75 19.92 -6.99 29.49
N PRO A 76 18.92 -6.15 29.17
CA PRO A 76 18.65 -5.88 27.78
C PRO A 76 19.97 -5.35 27.26
N THR A 77 20.68 -6.17 26.49
CA THR A 77 21.59 -5.62 25.51
C THR A 77 20.67 -4.76 24.68
N CYS A 78 20.65 -3.46 24.98
CA CYS A 78 20.40 -2.47 23.98
C CYS A 78 21.41 -2.82 22.89
N VAL A 79 20.98 -3.65 21.94
CA VAL A 79 21.55 -3.63 20.62
C VAL A 79 21.22 -2.22 20.17
N ALA A 80 22.16 -1.31 20.45
CA ALA A 80 22.19 -0.03 19.80
C ALA A 80 22.22 -0.40 18.32
N TRP A 81 21.09 -0.24 17.65
CA TRP A 81 21.07 -0.21 16.21
C TRP A 81 22.10 0.84 15.84
N SER A 82 23.18 0.43 15.17
CA SER A 82 24.23 1.38 14.79
C SER A 82 23.57 2.47 13.98
N GLU A 83 23.53 3.69 14.52
CA GLU A 83 22.68 4.76 13.99
C GLU A 83 23.09 5.25 12.61
N ASP A 84 24.26 4.88 12.06
CA ASP A 84 24.58 5.15 10.67
C ASP A 84 25.37 4.00 10.04
N ALA A 85 24.79 3.37 9.01
CA ALA A 85 25.56 2.50 8.13
C ALA A 85 26.71 3.31 7.52
N SER A 86 27.94 2.79 7.58
CA SER A 86 29.09 3.50 7.00
C SER A 86 28.85 3.79 5.51
N PRO A 87 29.38 4.89 4.94
CA PRO A 87 29.23 5.17 3.51
C PRO A 87 29.70 4.03 2.60
N ALA A 88 30.67 3.24 3.07
CA ALA A 88 31.12 2.04 2.36
C ALA A 88 30.08 0.91 2.40
N ALA A 89 29.44 0.68 3.55
CA ALA A 89 28.36 -0.31 3.68
C ALA A 89 27.14 0.07 2.82
N VAL A 90 26.77 1.35 2.80
CA VAL A 90 25.68 1.84 1.93
C VAL A 90 26.02 1.63 0.45
N ARG A 91 27.23 2.01 0.01
CA ARG A 91 27.67 1.77 -1.37
C ARG A 91 27.68 0.28 -1.73
N HIS A 92 28.17 -0.57 -0.82
CA HIS A 92 28.17 -2.01 -1.03
C HIS A 92 26.75 -2.56 -1.21
N ALA A 93 25.78 -2.11 -0.41
CA ALA A 93 24.39 -2.50 -0.56
C ALA A 93 23.78 -2.02 -1.89
N LEU A 94 24.07 -0.77 -2.31
CA LEU A 94 23.62 -0.23 -3.59
C LEU A 94 24.23 -0.99 -4.78
N ASP A 95 25.52 -1.31 -4.72
CA ASP A 95 26.20 -2.08 -5.75
C ASP A 95 25.65 -3.53 -5.82
N ALA A 96 25.26 -4.11 -4.69
CA ALA A 96 24.61 -5.42 -4.66
C ALA A 96 23.23 -5.38 -5.34
N ILE A 97 22.40 -4.36 -5.04
CA ILE A 97 21.10 -4.17 -5.72
C ILE A 97 21.31 -3.99 -7.23
N LEU A 98 22.28 -3.14 -7.63
CA LEU A 98 22.60 -2.87 -9.01
C LEU A 98 23.06 -4.12 -9.76
N THR A 99 23.85 -4.98 -9.13
CA THR A 99 24.34 -6.24 -9.72
C THR A 99 23.20 -7.20 -10.07
N CYS A 100 22.09 -7.12 -9.33
CA CYS A 100 20.91 -7.95 -9.52
C CYS A 100 19.89 -7.38 -10.51
N GLU A 101 20.15 -6.22 -11.09
CA GLU A 101 19.29 -5.63 -12.09
C GLU A 101 19.32 -6.47 -13.37
N ARG A 102 18.14 -6.73 -13.94
CA ARG A 102 18.04 -7.37 -15.26
C ARG A 102 18.65 -6.44 -16.33
N PRO A 103 19.14 -6.96 -17.47
CA PRO A 103 19.69 -6.14 -18.55
C PRO A 103 18.75 -5.02 -19.03
N ASP A 104 17.45 -5.32 -19.06
CA ASP A 104 16.38 -4.42 -19.48
C ASP A 104 15.77 -3.59 -18.31
N GLY A 105 16.42 -3.60 -17.16
CA GLY A 105 15.90 -3.04 -15.92
C GLY A 105 14.96 -4.00 -15.16
N GLY A 106 14.69 -3.66 -13.90
CA GLY A 106 13.79 -4.42 -13.05
C GLY A 106 14.45 -5.57 -12.28
N TRP A 107 13.72 -6.10 -11.31
CA TRP A 107 14.18 -7.13 -10.37
C TRP A 107 13.11 -8.20 -10.14
N THR A 108 13.57 -9.36 -9.66
CA THR A 108 12.75 -10.38 -9.00
C THR A 108 13.09 -10.41 -7.50
N TYR A 109 12.43 -11.24 -6.68
CA TYR A 109 12.76 -11.31 -5.23
C TYR A 109 14.13 -11.90 -4.93
N VAL A 110 14.69 -12.68 -5.85
CA VAL A 110 15.95 -13.40 -5.63
C VAL A 110 16.89 -13.05 -6.77
N CYS A 111 18.05 -12.51 -6.39
CA CYS A 111 19.15 -12.31 -7.31
C CYS A 111 19.70 -13.68 -7.73
N ASP A 112 19.74 -13.95 -9.03
CA ASP A 112 20.19 -15.22 -9.62
C ASP A 112 19.61 -16.48 -8.91
N PRO A 113 18.29 -16.72 -9.02
CA PRO A 113 17.63 -17.78 -8.25
C PRO A 113 18.15 -19.19 -8.61
N PRO A 114 18.29 -20.09 -7.62
CA PRO A 114 18.65 -21.48 -7.87
C PRO A 114 17.48 -22.20 -8.56
N GLY A 115 17.53 -22.23 -9.89
CA GLY A 115 16.43 -22.70 -10.76
C GLY A 115 16.29 -21.91 -12.06
N GLY A 116 17.13 -20.89 -12.27
CA GLY A 116 17.06 -19.96 -13.40
C GLY A 116 16.53 -18.59 -12.94
N PRO A 117 16.29 -17.64 -13.87
CA PRO A 117 15.99 -16.23 -13.54
C PRO A 117 14.75 -15.98 -12.65
N TYR A 118 14.01 -17.02 -12.27
CA TYR A 118 12.62 -16.97 -11.84
C TYR A 118 12.44 -17.38 -10.36
N GLY A 119 12.80 -16.47 -9.44
CA GLY A 119 12.63 -16.65 -8.00
C GLY A 119 11.16 -16.83 -7.55
N ALA A 120 10.89 -16.63 -6.26
CA ALA A 120 9.59 -16.88 -5.63
C ALA A 120 8.41 -16.09 -6.24
N VAL A 121 7.78 -16.58 -7.30
CA VAL A 121 6.61 -15.96 -7.96
C VAL A 121 5.28 -16.49 -7.44
N THR A 122 4.20 -15.75 -7.70
CA THR A 122 2.84 -16.13 -7.31
C THR A 122 2.36 -17.44 -7.96
N TRP A 123 1.43 -18.12 -7.28
CA TRP A 123 0.86 -19.39 -7.76
C TRP A 123 0.23 -19.32 -9.18
N PRO A 124 -0.43 -18.22 -9.61
CA PRO A 124 -0.90 -18.09 -10.98
C PRO A 124 0.23 -18.17 -12.02
N LEU A 125 1.38 -17.54 -11.78
CA LEU A 125 2.52 -17.62 -12.69
C LEU A 125 3.14 -19.02 -12.69
N VAL A 126 3.24 -19.67 -11.53
CA VAL A 126 3.66 -21.08 -11.44
C VAL A 126 2.75 -21.98 -12.29
N ARG A 127 1.43 -21.78 -12.20
CA ARG A 127 0.47 -22.55 -12.98
C ARG A 127 0.57 -22.25 -14.48
N ALA A 128 0.71 -20.97 -14.86
CA ALA A 128 0.88 -20.57 -16.25
C ALA A 128 2.11 -21.27 -16.88
N ARG A 129 3.24 -21.28 -16.16
CA ARG A 129 4.46 -21.97 -16.61
C ARG A 129 4.27 -23.49 -16.70
N ARG A 130 3.60 -24.13 -15.74
CA ARG A 130 3.30 -25.58 -15.83
C ARG A 130 2.47 -25.97 -17.06
N ILE A 131 1.61 -25.06 -17.52
CA ILE A 131 0.80 -25.26 -18.74
C ILE A 131 1.64 -24.98 -19.99
N ALA A 132 2.45 -23.93 -19.97
CA ALA A 132 3.23 -23.47 -21.12
C ALA A 132 4.51 -24.29 -21.38
N GLY A 133 5.13 -24.83 -20.32
CA GLY A 133 6.40 -25.55 -20.39
C GLY A 133 6.39 -26.77 -21.31
N PRO A 134 5.40 -27.67 -21.24
CA PRO A 134 5.28 -28.79 -22.18
C PRO A 134 5.16 -28.37 -23.66
N LEU A 135 4.80 -27.10 -23.92
CA LEU A 135 4.67 -26.53 -25.26
C LEU A 135 5.90 -25.70 -25.67
N GLY A 136 6.90 -25.55 -24.79
CA GLY A 136 8.05 -24.66 -25.02
C GLY A 136 7.68 -23.17 -25.05
N LEU A 137 6.58 -22.77 -24.39
CA LEU A 137 6.06 -21.39 -24.37
C LEU A 137 6.31 -20.68 -23.03
N ASP A 138 7.26 -21.16 -22.25
CA ASP A 138 7.63 -20.63 -20.95
C ASP A 138 9.02 -19.99 -20.94
N ASP A 139 9.45 -19.42 -22.06
CA ASP A 139 10.70 -18.68 -22.21
C ASP A 139 10.65 -17.24 -21.67
N TRP A 140 9.51 -16.84 -21.11
CA TRP A 140 9.33 -15.52 -20.51
C TRP A 140 9.96 -15.40 -19.13
N ASP A 141 10.35 -14.17 -18.82
CA ASP A 141 10.87 -13.72 -17.54
C ASP A 141 9.79 -13.01 -16.72
N VAL A 142 10.08 -12.64 -15.47
CA VAL A 142 9.15 -11.96 -14.57
C VAL A 142 9.77 -10.71 -14.00
N VAL A 143 9.00 -9.62 -14.00
CA VAL A 143 9.32 -8.40 -13.27
C VAL A 143 8.40 -8.32 -12.05
N VAL A 144 8.99 -8.16 -10.87
CA VAL A 144 8.24 -8.00 -9.62
C VAL A 144 8.11 -6.52 -9.31
N LEU A 145 6.88 -6.02 -9.22
CA LEU A 145 6.59 -4.62 -8.89
C LEU A 145 6.16 -4.45 -7.44
N ARG A 146 5.64 -5.51 -6.81
CA ARG A 146 5.23 -5.48 -5.41
C ARG A 146 6.43 -5.25 -4.50
N SER A 147 6.27 -4.45 -3.44
CA SER A 147 7.36 -4.08 -2.54
C SER A 147 7.89 -5.30 -1.75
N PRO A 148 9.21 -5.46 -1.54
CA PRO A 148 10.33 -4.61 -1.98
C PRO A 148 10.85 -5.01 -3.39
N GLY A 149 10.08 -4.72 -4.43
CA GLY A 149 10.40 -5.03 -5.81
C GLY A 149 10.98 -3.85 -6.60
N THR A 150 10.71 -3.88 -7.91
CA THR A 150 11.29 -2.99 -8.91
C THR A 150 11.16 -1.49 -8.61
N PRO A 151 10.00 -0.96 -8.16
CA PRO A 151 9.86 0.47 -7.86
C PRO A 151 10.76 0.91 -6.71
N LEU A 152 10.85 0.10 -5.65
CA LEU A 152 11.67 0.42 -4.49
C LEU A 152 13.17 0.33 -4.82
N ALA A 153 13.59 -0.68 -5.57
CA ALA A 153 14.97 -0.78 -6.05
C ALA A 153 15.38 0.46 -6.88
N GLY A 154 14.51 0.90 -7.80
CA GLY A 154 14.71 2.13 -8.56
C GLY A 154 14.81 3.38 -7.68
N LEU A 155 13.92 3.52 -6.69
CA LEU A 155 13.95 4.62 -5.72
C LEU A 155 15.26 4.66 -4.92
N VAL A 156 15.69 3.51 -4.41
CA VAL A 156 16.91 3.38 -3.60
C VAL A 156 18.15 3.71 -4.43
N LEU A 157 18.22 3.25 -5.68
CA LEU A 157 19.32 3.61 -6.58
C LEU A 157 19.30 5.10 -6.96
N LEU A 158 18.12 5.68 -7.17
CA LEU A 158 17.99 7.12 -7.41
C LEU A 158 18.47 7.95 -6.20
N ASP A 159 18.11 7.57 -4.98
CA ASP A 159 18.64 8.19 -3.75
C ASP A 159 20.16 7.98 -3.62
N GLY A 160 20.64 6.77 -3.93
CA GLY A 160 22.07 6.46 -4.03
C GLY A 160 22.83 7.39 -4.96
N TRP A 161 22.30 7.66 -6.15
CA TRP A 161 22.85 8.67 -7.08
C TRP A 161 22.78 10.08 -6.49
N GLN A 162 21.68 10.47 -5.84
CA GLN A 162 21.55 11.82 -5.27
C GLN A 162 22.68 12.11 -4.27
N ARG A 163 23.05 11.12 -3.46
CA ARG A 163 24.08 11.22 -2.41
C ARG A 163 25.51 11.04 -2.93
N SER A 164 25.73 10.11 -3.86
CA SER A 164 27.08 9.74 -4.31
C SER A 164 27.49 10.36 -5.64
N LYS A 165 26.52 10.77 -6.46
CA LYS A 165 26.66 11.17 -7.86
C LYS A 165 27.25 10.10 -8.78
N ASP A 166 27.24 8.82 -8.36
CA ASP A 166 27.66 7.71 -9.23
C ASP A 166 26.66 7.55 -10.40
N PRO A 167 27.08 7.76 -11.66
CA PRO A 167 26.18 7.73 -12.80
C PRO A 167 25.57 6.35 -13.06
N ARG A 168 26.17 5.27 -12.55
CA ARG A 168 25.65 3.91 -12.71
C ARG A 168 24.28 3.75 -12.08
N TYR A 169 24.07 4.34 -10.90
CA TYR A 169 22.80 4.26 -10.18
C TYR A 169 21.68 5.06 -10.89
N LEU A 170 21.98 6.23 -11.45
CA LEU A 170 21.01 6.98 -12.25
C LEU A 170 20.66 6.24 -13.55
N ALA A 171 21.64 5.61 -14.19
CA ALA A 171 21.38 4.82 -15.40
C ALA A 171 20.44 3.64 -15.12
N ALA A 172 20.63 2.94 -13.99
CA ALA A 172 19.73 1.88 -13.54
C ALA A 172 18.32 2.40 -13.18
N ALA A 173 18.24 3.54 -12.48
CA ALA A 173 16.96 4.19 -12.22
C ALA A 173 16.23 4.58 -13.52
N ARG A 174 16.94 5.06 -14.55
CA ARG A 174 16.33 5.34 -15.87
C ARG A 174 15.80 4.08 -16.54
N ARG A 175 16.59 3.00 -16.61
CA ARG A 175 16.12 1.70 -17.14
C ARG A 175 14.87 1.20 -16.41
N THR A 176 14.87 1.35 -15.08
CA THR A 176 13.70 1.02 -14.24
C THR A 176 12.48 1.84 -14.61
N GLY A 177 12.64 3.16 -14.80
CA GLY A 177 11.56 4.05 -15.25
C GLY A 177 11.02 3.67 -16.62
N ASP A 178 11.90 3.43 -17.57
CA ASP A 178 11.56 3.07 -18.94
C ASP A 178 10.81 1.73 -19.00
N LEU A 179 11.27 0.74 -18.24
CA LEU A 179 10.57 -0.53 -18.07
C LEU A 179 9.19 -0.32 -17.47
N LEU A 180 9.07 0.39 -16.35
CA LEU A 180 7.77 0.60 -15.70
C LEU A 180 6.79 1.33 -16.63
N LEU A 181 7.24 2.28 -17.43
CA LEU A 181 6.41 2.92 -18.46
C LEU A 181 5.92 1.91 -19.51
N ALA A 182 6.77 0.99 -19.97
CA ALA A 182 6.41 -0.07 -20.90
C ALA A 182 5.40 -1.07 -20.31
N LEU A 183 5.44 -1.30 -19.00
CA LEU A 183 4.52 -2.20 -18.28
C LEU A 183 3.21 -1.52 -17.84
N GLN A 184 3.04 -0.21 -18.06
CA GLN A 184 1.86 0.53 -17.59
C GLN A 184 0.58 0.08 -18.32
N LEU A 185 -0.44 -0.31 -17.55
CA LEU A 185 -1.72 -0.78 -18.07
C LEU A 185 -2.54 0.36 -18.69
N ARG A 186 -3.58 0.01 -19.46
CA ARG A 186 -4.52 1.01 -20.05
C ARG A 186 -5.22 1.84 -18.97
N SER A 187 -5.47 1.25 -17.80
CA SER A 187 -6.05 1.93 -16.63
C SER A 187 -5.15 3.04 -16.07
N GLY A 188 -3.85 3.01 -16.37
CA GLY A 188 -2.85 3.91 -15.79
C GLY A 188 -2.07 3.29 -14.62
N GLY A 189 -2.51 2.15 -14.09
CA GLY A 189 -1.82 1.43 -13.01
C GLY A 189 -0.91 0.32 -13.50
N TRP A 190 -0.49 -0.51 -12.53
CA TRP A 190 0.43 -1.62 -12.73
C TRP A 190 -0.09 -2.90 -12.07
N PHE A 191 0.53 -4.02 -12.43
CA PHE A 191 0.26 -5.34 -11.87
C PHE A 191 1.43 -5.79 -10.99
N SER A 192 1.16 -6.58 -9.94
CA SER A 192 2.19 -6.98 -8.96
C SER A 192 3.37 -7.72 -9.56
N GLU A 193 3.11 -8.64 -10.49
CA GLU A 193 4.11 -9.47 -11.17
C GLU A 193 3.76 -9.55 -12.64
N VAL A 194 4.72 -9.20 -13.50
CA VAL A 194 4.49 -9.10 -14.94
C VAL A 194 5.42 -10.07 -15.67
N PRO A 195 4.86 -11.08 -16.36
CA PRO A 195 5.65 -11.93 -17.25
C PRO A 195 6.02 -11.14 -18.51
N VAL A 196 7.29 -11.15 -18.91
CA VAL A 196 7.85 -10.31 -19.97
C VAL A 196 8.80 -11.09 -20.89
N HIS A 197 8.91 -10.60 -22.13
CA HIS A 197 10.05 -10.83 -23.00
C HIS A 197 10.82 -9.51 -23.11
N GLY A 198 11.97 -9.44 -22.46
CA GLY A 198 12.71 -8.19 -22.27
C GLY A 198 11.90 -7.14 -21.50
N THR A 199 11.47 -6.08 -22.19
CA THR A 199 10.61 -5.00 -21.66
C THR A 199 9.12 -5.15 -22.02
N THR A 200 8.75 -6.18 -22.81
CA THR A 200 7.38 -6.32 -23.34
C THR A 200 6.61 -7.37 -22.56
N PRO A 201 5.42 -7.06 -22.01
CA PRO A 201 4.57 -8.08 -21.37
C PRO A 201 4.14 -9.16 -22.36
N THR A 202 4.08 -10.42 -21.91
CA THR A 202 3.63 -11.53 -22.77
C THR A 202 2.22 -11.31 -23.30
N ILE A 203 1.94 -11.83 -24.50
CA ILE A 203 0.65 -11.61 -25.16
C ILE A 203 -0.54 -12.16 -24.37
N TRP A 204 -0.37 -13.33 -23.75
CA TRP A 204 -1.41 -13.95 -22.94
C TRP A 204 -1.70 -13.12 -21.68
N PHE A 205 -0.67 -12.53 -21.07
CA PHE A 205 -0.83 -11.69 -19.89
C PHE A 205 -1.57 -10.40 -20.24
N ARG A 206 -1.18 -9.75 -21.35
CA ARG A 206 -1.88 -8.56 -21.86
C ARG A 206 -3.36 -8.81 -22.14
N ALA A 207 -3.71 -10.05 -22.53
CA ALA A 207 -5.09 -10.44 -22.80
C ALA A 207 -5.93 -10.64 -21.53
N ILE A 208 -5.33 -10.78 -20.34
CA ILE A 208 -6.06 -11.06 -19.09
C ILE A 208 -5.89 -9.98 -18.02
N ALA A 209 -4.80 -9.21 -18.03
CA ALA A 209 -4.45 -8.20 -17.03
C ALA A 209 -5.29 -6.91 -17.21
N HIS A 210 -6.56 -6.98 -16.81
CA HIS A 210 -7.52 -5.87 -16.92
C HIS A 210 -7.69 -5.06 -15.64
N TRP A 211 -7.00 -5.43 -14.56
CA TRP A 211 -7.04 -4.76 -13.26
C TRP A 211 -5.65 -4.25 -12.88
N ALA A 212 -5.63 -3.27 -11.99
CA ALA A 212 -4.40 -2.72 -11.42
C ALA A 212 -4.34 -3.03 -9.92
N THR A 213 -3.12 -3.29 -9.44
CA THR A 213 -2.82 -3.66 -8.06
C THR A 213 -2.48 -2.40 -7.27
N LEU A 214 -3.18 -2.18 -6.15
CA LEU A 214 -2.95 -1.05 -5.24
C LEU A 214 -2.30 -1.50 -3.92
N ASP A 215 -2.55 -2.74 -3.51
CA ASP A 215 -1.85 -3.42 -2.42
C ASP A 215 -0.40 -3.75 -2.80
N ASP A 216 0.36 -4.17 -1.77
CA ASP A 216 1.81 -4.33 -1.79
C ASP A 216 2.58 -3.11 -2.35
N ASP A 217 2.00 -1.92 -2.22
CA ASP A 217 2.56 -0.67 -2.72
C ASP A 217 2.93 -0.72 -4.23
N VAL A 218 2.22 -1.52 -5.04
CA VAL A 218 2.52 -1.70 -6.47
C VAL A 218 2.32 -0.42 -7.26
N THR A 219 1.06 -0.03 -7.52
CA THR A 219 0.76 1.19 -8.28
C THR A 219 1.24 2.44 -7.53
N PRO A 220 1.01 2.60 -6.21
CA PRO A 220 1.48 3.77 -5.48
C PRO A 220 3.01 3.90 -5.44
N GLY A 221 3.74 2.80 -5.25
CA GLY A 221 5.21 2.77 -5.26
C GLY A 221 5.78 3.15 -6.64
N VAL A 222 5.19 2.64 -7.72
CA VAL A 222 5.56 3.06 -9.09
C VAL A 222 5.33 4.56 -9.29
N VAL A 223 4.17 5.09 -8.87
CA VAL A 223 3.87 6.53 -8.98
C VAL A 223 4.92 7.36 -8.25
N ARG A 224 5.24 7.01 -6.99
CA ARG A 224 6.26 7.71 -6.21
C ARG A 224 7.63 7.67 -6.88
N PHE A 225 8.01 6.51 -7.41
CA PHE A 225 9.26 6.36 -8.15
C PHE A 225 9.32 7.24 -9.41
N LEU A 226 8.30 7.19 -10.26
CA LEU A 226 8.27 7.97 -11.51
C LEU A 226 8.26 9.48 -11.23
N LEU A 227 7.57 9.93 -10.18
CA LEU A 227 7.61 11.34 -9.73
C LEU A 227 9.01 11.74 -9.27
N ALA A 228 9.68 10.91 -8.47
CA ALA A 228 11.02 11.17 -8.00
C ALA A 228 12.02 11.22 -9.17
N LEU A 229 11.92 10.28 -10.12
CA LEU A 229 12.77 10.26 -11.30
C LEU A 229 12.52 11.47 -12.21
N PHE A 230 11.26 11.85 -12.41
CA PHE A 230 10.91 13.08 -13.12
C PHE A 230 11.52 14.32 -12.46
N ALA A 231 11.38 14.46 -11.14
CA ALA A 231 11.91 15.61 -10.40
C ALA A 231 13.43 15.76 -10.57
N GLN A 232 14.16 14.65 -10.74
CA GLN A 232 15.61 14.67 -10.92
C GLN A 232 16.07 14.81 -12.37
N THR A 233 15.28 14.33 -13.33
CA THR A 233 15.69 14.27 -14.75
C THR A 233 15.04 15.32 -15.62
N GLY A 234 13.88 15.84 -15.22
CA GLY A 234 13.04 16.71 -16.04
C GLY A 234 12.33 16.01 -17.22
N ASP A 235 12.46 14.69 -17.38
CA ASP A 235 11.87 13.97 -18.50
C ASP A 235 10.35 13.86 -18.35
N ALA A 236 9.63 14.54 -19.24
CA ALA A 236 8.17 14.61 -19.25
C ALA A 236 7.49 13.24 -19.47
N THR A 237 8.20 12.22 -19.93
CA THR A 237 7.66 10.87 -20.08
C THR A 237 7.38 10.22 -18.72
N TYR A 238 8.30 10.36 -17.76
CA TYR A 238 8.07 9.88 -16.39
C TYR A 238 6.93 10.64 -15.71
N ARG A 239 6.85 11.97 -15.94
CA ARG A 239 5.71 12.78 -15.46
C ARG A 239 4.38 12.25 -16.01
N ARG A 240 4.27 12.04 -17.32
CA ARG A 240 3.04 11.54 -17.95
C ARG A 240 2.65 10.16 -17.43
N GLY A 241 3.63 9.28 -17.24
CA GLY A 241 3.40 7.97 -16.62
C GLY A 241 2.87 8.08 -15.20
N ALA A 242 3.49 8.91 -14.36
CA ALA A 242 3.06 9.16 -12.99
C ALA A 242 1.65 9.79 -12.93
N GLU A 243 1.36 10.79 -13.77
CA GLU A 243 0.03 11.43 -13.83
C GLU A 243 -1.06 10.41 -14.15
N ARG A 244 -0.84 9.49 -15.11
CA ARG A 244 -1.79 8.40 -15.40
C ARG A 244 -2.03 7.48 -14.20
N GLY A 245 -0.98 7.20 -13.41
CA GLY A 245 -1.12 6.43 -12.17
C GLY A 245 -1.88 7.19 -11.09
N LEU A 246 -1.62 8.50 -10.93
CA LEU A 246 -2.36 9.36 -10.01
C LEU A 246 -3.86 9.44 -10.37
N GLU A 247 -4.20 9.57 -11.66
CA GLU A 247 -5.59 9.54 -12.12
C GLU A 247 -6.28 8.23 -11.78
N LEU A 248 -5.57 7.09 -11.89
CA LEU A 248 -6.10 5.81 -11.44
C LEU A 248 -6.38 5.81 -9.93
N LEU A 249 -5.44 6.31 -9.12
CA LEU A 249 -5.61 6.37 -7.66
C LEU A 249 -6.81 7.24 -7.28
N LEU A 250 -6.99 8.40 -7.92
CA LEU A 250 -8.16 9.25 -7.74
C LEU A 250 -9.45 8.52 -8.12
N ALA A 251 -9.46 7.83 -9.26
CA ALA A 251 -10.62 7.08 -9.73
C ALA A 251 -10.94 5.82 -8.89
N ALA A 252 -9.94 5.28 -8.19
CA ALA A 252 -10.07 4.11 -7.33
C ALA A 252 -10.55 4.47 -5.91
N GLN A 253 -10.44 5.73 -5.48
CA GLN A 253 -10.80 6.14 -4.14
C GLN A 253 -12.28 5.87 -3.87
N LEU A 254 -12.56 5.15 -2.78
CA LEU A 254 -13.91 4.79 -2.38
C LEU A 254 -14.66 6.02 -1.83
N PRO A 255 -16.01 5.99 -1.77
CA PRO A 255 -16.78 7.05 -1.12
C PRO A 255 -16.33 7.35 0.31
N SER A 256 -15.93 6.32 1.06
CA SER A 256 -15.39 6.42 2.43
C SER A 256 -14.08 7.21 2.53
N GLY A 257 -13.33 7.32 1.43
CA GLY A 257 -11.99 7.95 1.40
C GLY A 257 -10.84 6.94 1.34
N ALA A 258 -11.10 5.67 1.66
CA ALA A 258 -10.12 4.57 1.57
C ALA A 258 -9.90 4.09 0.13
N TRP A 259 -9.03 3.08 -0.02
CA TRP A 259 -8.80 2.39 -1.29
C TRP A 259 -9.04 0.87 -1.19
N PRO A 260 -9.43 0.24 -2.32
CA PRO A 260 -9.46 -1.21 -2.46
C PRO A 260 -8.05 -1.79 -2.62
N LEU A 261 -7.91 -3.11 -2.47
CA LEU A 261 -6.66 -3.82 -2.81
C LEU A 261 -6.39 -3.74 -4.32
N THR A 262 -7.43 -3.89 -5.13
CA THR A 262 -7.31 -3.87 -6.58
C THR A 262 -8.30 -2.91 -7.23
N TRP A 263 -7.84 -2.15 -8.21
CA TRP A 263 -8.74 -1.42 -9.10
C TRP A 263 -9.22 -2.36 -10.20
N ARG A 264 -10.54 -2.53 -10.29
CA ARG A 264 -11.18 -3.36 -11.31
C ARG A 264 -12.26 -2.58 -12.07
N PRO A 265 -12.44 -2.82 -13.38
CA PRO A 265 -13.53 -2.23 -14.14
C PRO A 265 -14.89 -2.46 -13.48
N ARG A 266 -15.80 -1.48 -13.58
CA ARG A 266 -17.13 -1.54 -12.94
C ARG A 266 -17.91 -2.80 -13.29
N TRP A 267 -17.83 -3.26 -14.54
CA TRP A 267 -18.52 -4.47 -14.98
C TRP A 267 -17.98 -5.72 -14.27
N ALA A 268 -16.68 -5.81 -14.04
CA ALA A 268 -16.06 -6.96 -13.38
C ALA A 268 -16.49 -7.03 -11.90
N ARG A 269 -16.48 -5.89 -11.21
CA ARG A 269 -16.96 -5.78 -9.83
C ARG A 269 -18.45 -6.11 -9.69
N ALA A 270 -19.26 -5.70 -10.66
CA ALA A 270 -20.69 -5.99 -10.67
C ALA A 270 -21.00 -7.48 -10.89
N LEU A 271 -20.18 -8.19 -11.68
CA LEU A 271 -20.36 -9.62 -11.93
C LEU A 271 -19.81 -10.48 -10.80
N VAL A 272 -18.64 -10.12 -10.26
CA VAL A 272 -17.92 -10.89 -9.25
C VAL A 272 -17.36 -9.93 -8.17
N PRO A 273 -18.21 -9.47 -7.23
CA PRO A 273 -17.74 -8.67 -6.11
C PRO A 273 -16.85 -9.53 -5.20
N THR A 274 -15.74 -8.95 -4.72
CA THR A 274 -14.79 -9.62 -3.82
C THR A 274 -14.45 -8.70 -2.64
N PHE A 275 -13.88 -9.26 -1.57
CA PHE A 275 -13.40 -8.44 -0.46
C PHE A 275 -12.30 -7.47 -0.90
N GLU A 276 -11.58 -7.77 -1.99
CA GLU A 276 -10.57 -6.89 -2.59
C GLU A 276 -11.13 -5.56 -3.12
N ASP A 277 -12.46 -5.46 -3.31
CA ASP A 277 -13.13 -4.21 -3.70
C ASP A 277 -13.45 -3.29 -2.51
N LEU A 278 -13.28 -3.78 -1.27
CA LEU A 278 -13.62 -3.08 -0.05
C LEU A 278 -12.43 -2.27 0.46
N ALA A 279 -12.71 -1.34 1.38
CA ALA A 279 -11.66 -0.58 2.06
C ALA A 279 -10.69 -1.52 2.77
N SER A 280 -9.40 -1.31 2.57
CA SER A 280 -8.36 -2.15 3.16
C SER A 280 -7.14 -1.34 3.57
N THR A 281 -6.50 -1.76 4.65
CA THR A 281 -5.18 -1.26 5.06
C THR A 281 -4.05 -2.24 4.73
N ASN A 282 -4.38 -3.46 4.29
CA ASN A 282 -3.45 -4.54 4.02
C ASN A 282 -2.36 -4.14 3.02
N ASP A 283 -1.11 -4.43 3.33
CA ASP A 283 0.05 -4.22 2.47
C ASP A 283 0.03 -2.82 1.81
N ALA A 284 -0.16 -1.78 2.63
CA ALA A 284 -0.28 -0.38 2.23
C ALA A 284 -1.43 -0.02 1.27
N ALA A 285 -2.49 -0.83 1.15
CA ALA A 285 -3.56 -0.57 0.17
C ALA A 285 -4.20 0.82 0.29
N THR A 286 -4.30 1.38 1.51
CA THR A 286 -4.73 2.78 1.74
C THR A 286 -3.56 3.74 2.00
N ALA A 287 -2.53 3.33 2.75
CA ALA A 287 -1.37 4.18 3.04
C ALA A 287 -0.54 4.53 1.79
N GLY A 288 -0.35 3.56 0.90
CA GLY A 288 0.35 3.72 -0.38
C GLY A 288 -0.25 4.83 -1.22
N PRO A 289 -1.55 4.77 -1.59
CA PRO A 289 -2.20 5.84 -2.33
C PRO A 289 -2.09 7.21 -1.66
N ILE A 290 -2.25 7.31 -0.33
CA ILE A 290 -2.08 8.58 0.41
C ILE A 290 -0.68 9.15 0.17
N THR A 291 0.36 8.36 0.40
CA THR A 291 1.75 8.83 0.22
C THR A 291 2.08 9.18 -1.23
N ALA A 292 1.54 8.44 -2.20
CA ALA A 292 1.70 8.73 -3.62
C ALA A 292 1.01 10.04 -4.05
N LEU A 293 -0.20 10.28 -3.55
CA LEU A 293 -0.94 11.52 -3.81
C LEU A 293 -0.25 12.73 -3.18
N ILE A 294 0.29 12.61 -1.96
CA ILE A 294 1.08 13.66 -1.33
C ILE A 294 2.36 13.95 -2.13
N ALA A 295 3.07 12.91 -2.58
CA ALA A 295 4.23 13.08 -3.46
C ALA A 295 3.85 13.79 -4.77
N GLY A 296 2.73 13.39 -5.38
CA GLY A 296 2.19 14.03 -6.58
C GLY A 296 1.85 15.50 -6.36
N TRP A 297 1.21 15.84 -5.24
CA TRP A 297 0.94 17.24 -4.88
C TRP A 297 2.22 18.06 -4.75
N ARG A 298 3.25 17.54 -4.06
CA ARG A 298 4.53 18.24 -3.88
C ARG A 298 5.27 18.48 -5.19
N VAL A 299 5.26 17.50 -6.09
CA VAL A 299 6.02 17.55 -7.35
C VAL A 299 5.27 18.30 -8.45
N LEU A 300 3.95 18.14 -8.53
CA LEU A 300 3.12 18.66 -9.63
C LEU A 300 2.29 19.90 -9.27
N GLY A 301 2.17 20.23 -7.97
CA GLY A 301 1.37 21.37 -7.50
C GLY A 301 -0.14 21.19 -7.66
N ARG A 302 -0.63 19.95 -7.84
CA ARG A 302 -2.04 19.64 -8.07
C ARG A 302 -2.84 19.53 -6.75
N PRO A 303 -3.71 20.50 -6.41
CA PRO A 303 -4.36 20.56 -5.09
C PRO A 303 -5.38 19.45 -4.86
N ASP A 304 -5.99 18.92 -5.92
CA ASP A 304 -6.94 17.81 -5.87
C ASP A 304 -6.31 16.53 -5.30
N LEU A 305 -5.02 16.31 -5.54
CA LEU A 305 -4.29 15.17 -4.98
C LEU A 305 -4.21 15.25 -3.45
N LEU A 306 -3.93 16.44 -2.91
CA LEU A 306 -3.88 16.64 -1.45
C LEU A 306 -5.27 16.52 -0.82
N VAL A 307 -6.32 16.98 -1.50
CA VAL A 307 -7.71 16.79 -1.04
C VAL A 307 -8.05 15.31 -0.95
N ALA A 308 -7.71 14.52 -1.98
CA ALA A 308 -7.93 13.08 -1.97
C ALA A 308 -7.11 12.37 -0.87
N ALA A 309 -5.82 12.72 -0.72
CA ALA A 309 -4.97 12.18 0.35
C ALA A 309 -5.55 12.47 1.74
N ARG A 310 -6.05 13.69 1.97
CA ARG A 310 -6.67 14.10 3.23
C ARG A 310 -7.91 13.26 3.55
N ARG A 311 -8.77 13.00 2.58
CA ARG A 311 -9.93 12.09 2.76
C ARG A 311 -9.49 10.69 3.20
N GLY A 312 -8.37 10.20 2.66
CA GLY A 312 -7.75 8.96 3.10
C GLY A 312 -7.29 9.00 4.55
N GLY A 313 -6.56 10.05 4.94
CA GLY A 313 -6.12 10.24 6.34
C GLY A 313 -7.29 10.39 7.32
N GLU A 314 -8.34 11.09 6.93
CA GLU A 314 -9.57 11.21 7.71
C GLU A 314 -10.27 9.86 7.90
N TRP A 315 -10.26 9.00 6.86
CA TRP A 315 -10.74 7.62 6.99
C TRP A 315 -9.84 6.79 7.91
N LEU A 316 -8.50 6.89 7.80
CA LEU A 316 -7.58 6.19 8.71
C LEU A 316 -7.83 6.55 10.17
N ALA A 317 -8.05 7.83 10.48
CA ALA A 317 -8.37 8.26 11.84
C ALA A 317 -9.71 7.68 12.34
N GLN A 318 -10.70 7.53 11.46
CA GLN A 318 -12.01 6.94 11.80
C GLN A 318 -11.95 5.42 11.95
N ALA A 319 -11.18 4.74 11.10
CA ALA A 319 -11.04 3.29 11.08
C ALA A 319 -10.15 2.75 12.21
N GLN A 320 -9.46 3.63 12.96
CA GLN A 320 -8.61 3.22 14.06
C GLN A 320 -9.45 2.61 15.19
N GLY A 321 -8.96 1.49 15.74
CA GLY A 321 -9.51 0.90 16.96
C GLY A 321 -9.55 1.88 18.13
N ALA A 322 -10.44 1.61 19.10
CA ALA A 322 -10.56 2.43 20.31
C ALA A 322 -9.21 2.57 21.04
N ALA A 323 -9.04 3.64 21.82
CA ALA A 323 -7.77 3.97 22.48
C ALA A 323 -7.18 2.82 23.32
N SER A 324 -8.01 1.96 23.91
CA SER A 324 -7.56 0.79 24.68
C SER A 324 -6.92 -0.30 23.83
N GLN A 325 -7.14 -0.28 22.52
CA GLN A 325 -6.63 -1.25 21.55
C GLN A 325 -6.40 -0.54 20.19
N ALA A 326 -5.64 0.56 20.23
CA ALA A 326 -5.39 1.37 19.04
C ALA A 326 -4.61 0.57 17.98
N GLY A 327 -5.09 0.60 16.75
CA GLY A 327 -4.52 -0.13 15.62
C GLY A 327 -5.54 -0.26 14.49
N TRP A 328 -5.12 -0.90 13.41
CA TRP A 328 -5.95 -1.12 12.23
C TRP A 328 -5.96 -2.61 11.86
N ALA A 329 -7.10 -3.07 11.34
CA ALA A 329 -7.21 -4.40 10.76
C ALA A 329 -6.83 -4.37 9.27
N GLN A 330 -6.25 -5.46 8.77
CA GLN A 330 -5.85 -5.55 7.36
C GLN A 330 -7.05 -5.38 6.42
N GLN A 331 -8.17 -6.02 6.76
CA GLN A 331 -9.40 -6.02 5.97
C GLN A 331 -10.56 -5.50 6.79
N LEU A 332 -11.46 -4.79 6.13
CA LEU A 332 -12.68 -4.27 6.72
C LEU A 332 -13.90 -4.70 5.90
N ASP A 333 -15.03 -4.85 6.59
CA ASP A 333 -16.32 -5.06 5.95
C ASP A 333 -16.89 -3.72 5.42
N PRO A 334 -18.04 -3.73 4.71
CA PRO A 334 -18.65 -2.50 4.20
C PRO A 334 -19.08 -1.48 5.29
N GLU A 335 -19.06 -1.88 6.56
CA GLU A 335 -19.34 -1.01 7.72
C GLU A 335 -18.05 -0.59 8.43
N ASP A 336 -16.89 -0.75 7.80
CA ASP A 336 -15.56 -0.42 8.32
C ASP A 336 -15.22 -1.17 9.64
N ARG A 337 -15.72 -2.41 9.80
CA ARG A 337 -15.35 -3.26 10.95
C ARG A 337 -14.30 -4.28 10.54
N PRO A 338 -13.37 -4.68 11.44
CA PRO A 338 -12.41 -5.74 11.18
C PRO A 338 -13.07 -7.00 10.60
N ALA A 339 -12.56 -7.44 9.45
CA ALA A 339 -13.09 -8.58 8.71
C ALA A 339 -11.94 -9.52 8.31
N PRO A 340 -12.23 -10.81 8.03
CA PRO A 340 -11.22 -11.71 7.51
C PRO A 340 -10.91 -11.41 6.03
N GLY A 341 -9.65 -11.60 5.64
CA GLY A 341 -9.20 -11.61 4.25
C GLY A 341 -9.12 -13.03 3.70
N ARG A 342 -7.90 -13.45 3.34
CA ARG A 342 -7.59 -14.86 3.00
C ARG A 342 -7.87 -15.78 4.19
N ARG A 343 -7.90 -17.09 3.95
CA ARG A 343 -8.24 -18.13 4.95
C ARG A 343 -7.43 -18.02 6.27
N PHE A 344 -6.21 -17.51 6.21
CA PHE A 344 -5.31 -17.34 7.36
C PHE A 344 -5.23 -15.88 7.86
N GLU A 345 -5.91 -14.94 7.22
CA GLU A 345 -6.00 -13.53 7.63
C GLU A 345 -7.30 -13.33 8.38
N LEU A 346 -7.28 -13.61 9.67
CA LEU A 346 -8.46 -13.50 10.53
C LEU A 346 -8.80 -12.03 10.81
N ALA A 347 -10.06 -11.78 11.19
CA ALA A 347 -10.51 -10.47 11.65
C ALA A 347 -9.77 -10.07 12.95
N ALA A 348 -8.70 -9.29 12.81
CA ALA A 348 -7.85 -8.84 13.90
C ALA A 348 -7.13 -7.55 13.52
N PHE A 349 -6.66 -6.80 14.52
CA PHE A 349 -5.72 -5.72 14.29
C PHE A 349 -4.34 -6.29 13.94
N ALA A 350 -3.69 -5.67 12.97
CA ALA A 350 -2.41 -6.09 12.44
C ALA A 350 -1.34 -5.06 12.79
N SER A 351 -0.30 -5.50 13.50
CA SER A 351 0.79 -4.63 13.96
C SER A 351 1.59 -4.03 12.81
N TRP A 352 1.84 -4.80 11.75
CA TRP A 352 2.54 -4.31 10.55
C TRP A 352 1.74 -3.21 9.85
N GLU A 353 0.47 -3.45 9.51
CA GLU A 353 -0.34 -2.42 8.85
C GLU A 353 -0.54 -1.20 9.74
N SER A 354 -0.67 -1.41 11.05
CA SER A 354 -0.81 -0.28 11.98
C SER A 354 0.40 0.65 11.95
N ARG A 355 1.61 0.11 11.76
CA ARG A 355 2.81 0.93 11.54
C ARG A 355 2.69 1.73 10.24
N GLU A 356 2.30 1.10 9.14
CA GLU A 356 2.17 1.78 7.84
C GLU A 356 1.12 2.90 7.88
N MET A 357 0.02 2.70 8.61
CA MET A 357 -0.99 3.74 8.78
C MET A 357 -0.47 4.91 9.65
N ILE A 358 0.34 4.62 10.67
CA ILE A 358 1.02 5.67 11.45
C ILE A 358 1.97 6.46 10.55
N ASP A 359 2.80 5.78 9.76
CA ASP A 359 3.75 6.41 8.84
C ASP A 359 3.03 7.28 7.78
N ALA A 360 1.82 6.92 7.37
CA ALA A 360 1.01 7.72 6.44
C ALA A 360 0.33 8.94 7.09
N LEU A 361 0.12 8.93 8.41
CA LEU A 361 -0.51 10.02 9.17
C LEU A 361 0.48 11.08 9.67
N LEU A 362 1.77 10.74 9.74
CA LEU A 362 2.88 11.64 10.11
C LEU A 362 3.40 12.39 8.88
#